data_AF-E8KCP3-F1
#
_entry.id   AF-E8KCP3-F1
#
_cell.length_a   1.000
_cell.length_b   1.000
_cell.length_c   1.000
_cell.angle_alpha   90.00
_cell.angle_beta   90.00
_cell.angle_gamma   90.00
#
_symmetry.space_group_name_H-M   'P 1'
#
loop_
_entity.id
_entity.type
_entity.pdbx_description
1 polymer ?
#
loop_
_entity_poly.entity_id
_entity_poly.type
_entity_poly.pdbx_seq_one_letter_code
_entity_poly.pdbx_strand_id
1 'polypeptide(L)'
;MATVLRILTMILKGRNKEEKRKSSKELNCVRNLFRWSIKFLGDEVGQIFQKTGLYRYFDEIDGFDYTKIISAQLLPDEAIFVVSKNTVYIVEKKTQSKGGSVDEKLQTCDFKLKQYKKLFSPLNKEVCYSYLLDKDWFKNPRYKDTLDYIISVGCKYYFNYIPLDAIGLPLPKQEEK
;
A
#
# COMPACT_ATOMS: atom_id res chain seq x y z
N MET A 1 48.87 -58.24 -12.49
CA MET A 1 48.13 -57.16 -11.80
C MET A 1 47.44 -56.32 -12.86
N ALA A 2 46.42 -56.92 -13.48
CA ALA A 2 45.04 -56.55 -13.19
C ALA A 2 44.70 -55.21 -13.84
N THR A 3 44.36 -55.35 -15.12
CA THR A 3 43.45 -54.53 -15.92
C THR A 3 42.26 -54.06 -15.09
N VAL A 4 41.63 -52.97 -15.55
CA VAL A 4 40.46 -52.24 -15.02
C VAL A 4 40.92 -50.96 -14.30
N LEU A 5 41.39 -49.97 -15.04
CA LEU A 5 40.56 -49.00 -15.79
C LEU A 5 39.69 -48.16 -14.84
N ARG A 6 40.04 -46.86 -14.81
CA ARG A 6 39.14 -45.69 -14.76
C ARG A 6 37.77 -45.98 -14.15
N ILE A 7 37.56 -45.50 -12.92
CA ILE A 7 36.32 -44.94 -12.34
C ILE A 7 36.57 -45.06 -10.83
N LEU A 8 37.29 -44.09 -10.23
CA LEU A 8 37.07 -43.64 -8.84
C LEU A 8 38.13 -42.62 -8.40
N THR A 9 38.17 -41.46 -9.06
CA THR A 9 38.58 -40.22 -8.38
C THR A 9 38.09 -39.00 -9.19
N MET A 10 36.79 -38.99 -9.50
CA MET A 10 36.02 -37.74 -9.48
C MET A 10 35.76 -37.48 -7.99
N ILE A 11 35.88 -36.30 -7.39
CA ILE A 11 35.38 -34.99 -7.79
C ILE A 11 36.21 -33.94 -7.00
N LEU A 12 37.24 -33.33 -7.60
CA LEU A 12 37.82 -32.10 -7.05
C LEU A 12 38.24 -31.04 -8.08
N LYS A 13 38.00 -31.24 -9.38
CA LYS A 13 38.18 -30.18 -10.38
C LYS A 13 37.09 -30.23 -11.43
N GLY A 14 35.99 -29.55 -11.13
CA GLY A 14 34.92 -29.29 -12.06
C GLY A 14 34.14 -28.06 -11.60
N ARG A 15 34.58 -26.88 -12.05
CA ARG A 15 33.71 -25.71 -12.11
C ARG A 15 32.49 -26.10 -12.96
N ASN A 16 31.32 -26.14 -12.35
CA ASN A 16 30.07 -25.76 -13.00
C ASN A 16 29.08 -25.31 -11.92
N LYS A 17 28.41 -24.18 -12.21
CA LYS A 17 27.54 -23.40 -11.33
C LYS A 17 26.51 -24.26 -10.58
N GLU A 18 26.71 -24.46 -9.29
CA GLU A 18 25.61 -24.67 -8.35
C GLU A 18 25.09 -23.31 -7.89
N GLU A 19 24.22 -22.74 -8.71
CA GLU A 19 23.35 -21.63 -8.31
C GLU A 19 21.93 -22.17 -8.35
N LYS A 20 21.50 -22.84 -7.26
CA LYS A 20 20.07 -23.04 -6.91
C LYS A 20 19.93 -23.87 -5.63
N ARG A 21 19.76 -23.16 -4.51
CA ARG A 21 18.64 -23.33 -3.57
C ARG A 21 18.63 -22.13 -2.63
N LYS A 22 18.25 -20.95 -3.15
CA LYS A 22 17.65 -19.94 -2.27
C LYS A 22 16.36 -20.55 -1.75
N SER A 23 16.34 -20.77 -0.45
CA SER A 23 15.18 -21.25 0.30
C SER A 23 13.95 -20.48 -0.14
N SER A 24 12.82 -21.17 -0.37
CA SER A 24 11.52 -20.56 -0.65
C SER A 24 11.11 -19.48 0.37
N LYS A 25 11.73 -19.47 1.56
CA LYS A 25 11.61 -18.41 2.56
C LYS A 25 12.30 -17.09 2.18
N GLU A 26 13.45 -17.12 1.50
CA GLU A 26 14.17 -15.90 1.07
C GLU A 26 13.53 -15.25 -0.17
N LEU A 27 12.98 -16.04 -1.10
CA LEU A 27 12.21 -15.49 -2.22
C LEU A 27 10.88 -14.87 -1.77
N ASN A 28 10.27 -15.39 -0.70
CA ASN A 28 9.07 -14.79 -0.11
C ASN A 28 9.34 -13.49 0.67
N CYS A 29 10.55 -13.31 1.22
CA CYS A 29 10.95 -12.09 1.91
C CYS A 29 11.03 -10.88 0.97
N VAL A 30 11.55 -11.07 -0.25
CA VAL A 30 11.69 -9.99 -1.26
C VAL A 30 10.34 -9.62 -1.89
N ARG A 31 9.37 -10.56 -1.92
CA ARG A 31 8.03 -10.34 -2.49
C ARG A 31 7.10 -9.48 -1.64
N ASN A 32 7.43 -9.19 -0.38
CA ASN A 32 6.53 -8.48 0.54
C ASN A 32 7.00 -7.07 0.95
N LEU A 33 7.92 -6.46 0.20
CA LEU A 33 8.28 -5.07 0.45
C LEU A 33 7.02 -4.21 0.30
N PHE A 34 6.53 -3.63 1.39
CA PHE A 34 5.38 -2.72 1.44
C PHE A 34 3.97 -3.32 1.21
N ARG A 35 3.74 -4.59 1.57
CA ARG A 35 2.39 -5.18 1.57
C ARG A 35 2.14 -6.00 2.83
N TRP A 36 0.94 -5.87 3.41
CA TRP A 36 0.50 -6.63 4.57
C TRP A 36 -0.97 -7.05 4.45
N SER A 37 -1.34 -8.20 5.01
CA SER A 37 -2.75 -8.58 5.18
C SER A 37 -3.26 -8.18 6.56
N ILE A 38 -4.53 -7.77 6.61
CA ILE A 38 -5.24 -7.43 7.83
C ILE A 38 -6.14 -8.61 8.18
N LYS A 39 -5.98 -9.15 9.38
CA LYS A 39 -6.83 -10.23 9.89
C LYS A 39 -7.64 -9.78 11.08
N PHE A 40 -8.91 -10.19 11.13
CA PHE A 40 -9.80 -10.01 12.27
C PHE A 40 -10.45 -11.34 12.60
N LEU A 41 -10.28 -11.82 13.84
CA LEU A 41 -10.77 -13.13 14.29
C LEU A 41 -10.33 -14.32 13.41
N GLY A 42 -9.17 -14.21 12.76
CA GLY A 42 -8.61 -15.25 11.88
C GLY A 42 -8.89 -15.04 10.39
N ASP A 43 -9.92 -14.26 10.06
CA ASP A 43 -10.33 -13.99 8.69
C ASP A 43 -9.61 -12.78 8.09
N GLU A 44 -9.23 -12.86 6.81
CA GLU A 44 -8.65 -11.72 6.10
C GLU A 44 -9.74 -10.70 5.76
N VAL A 45 -9.62 -9.51 6.35
CA VAL A 45 -10.60 -8.43 6.19
C VAL A 45 -10.10 -7.32 5.27
N GLY A 46 -8.80 -7.31 4.96
CA GLY A 46 -8.21 -6.30 4.10
C GLY A 46 -6.73 -6.48 3.84
N GLN A 47 -6.17 -5.57 3.05
CA GLN A 47 -4.75 -5.51 2.71
C GLN A 47 -4.25 -4.07 2.78
N ILE A 48 -2.99 -3.89 3.17
CA ILE A 48 -2.30 -2.61 3.20
C ILE A 48 -1.19 -2.63 2.16
N PHE A 49 -1.09 -1.56 1.38
CA PHE A 49 -0.05 -1.32 0.40
C PHE A 49 0.61 0.03 0.67
N GLN A 50 1.93 0.10 0.61
CA GLN A 50 2.66 1.38 0.67
C GLN A 50 3.52 1.56 -0.57
N LYS A 51 3.65 2.79 -1.07
CA LYS A 51 4.55 3.13 -2.17
C LYS A 51 4.41 2.16 -3.37
N THR A 52 5.48 1.48 -3.73
CA THR A 52 5.54 0.53 -4.85
C THR A 52 4.77 -0.76 -4.60
N GLY A 53 4.43 -1.08 -3.35
CA GLY A 53 3.62 -2.24 -2.99
C GLY A 53 2.24 -2.24 -3.64
N LEU A 54 1.67 -1.06 -3.92
CA LEU A 54 0.40 -0.94 -4.62
C LEU A 54 0.53 -1.35 -6.10
N TYR A 55 1.61 -0.97 -6.77
CA TYR A 55 1.82 -1.31 -8.19
C TYR A 55 2.14 -2.78 -8.38
N ARG A 56 2.88 -3.38 -7.45
CA ARG A 56 3.07 -4.83 -7.44
C ARG A 56 1.74 -5.58 -7.32
N TYR A 57 0.78 -5.06 -6.56
CA TYR A 57 -0.57 -5.64 -6.51
C TYR A 57 -1.26 -5.59 -7.88
N PHE A 58 -1.08 -4.52 -8.65
CA PHE A 58 -1.61 -4.44 -10.01
C PHE A 58 -0.91 -5.37 -10.99
N ASP A 59 0.42 -5.51 -10.88
CA ASP A 59 1.21 -6.42 -11.72
C ASP A 59 0.81 -7.90 -11.54
N GLU A 60 0.17 -8.24 -10.42
CA GLU A 60 -0.34 -9.59 -10.12
C GLU A 60 -1.73 -9.85 -10.72
N ILE A 61 -2.42 -8.84 -11.25
CA ILE A 61 -3.77 -8.98 -11.81
C ILE A 61 -3.67 -9.24 -13.31
N ASP A 62 -4.14 -10.41 -13.74
CA ASP A 62 -4.12 -10.78 -15.15
C ASP A 62 -4.95 -9.81 -16.00
N GLY A 63 -4.39 -9.41 -17.14
CA GLY A 63 -5.01 -8.45 -18.06
C GLY A 63 -5.08 -7.00 -17.57
N PHE A 64 -4.54 -6.65 -16.39
CA PHE A 64 -4.56 -5.28 -15.87
C PHE A 64 -3.24 -4.55 -16.14
N ASP A 65 -3.30 -3.44 -16.87
CA ASP A 65 -2.14 -2.60 -17.19
C ASP A 65 -2.40 -1.15 -16.77
N TYR A 66 -1.90 -0.77 -15.59
CA TYR A 66 -2.10 0.58 -15.05
C TYR A 66 -1.44 1.68 -15.88
N THR A 67 -0.40 1.35 -16.67
CA THR A 67 0.32 2.34 -17.49
C THR A 67 -0.53 2.87 -18.64
N LYS A 68 -1.56 2.12 -19.04
CA LYS A 68 -2.59 2.56 -20.00
C LYS A 68 -3.69 3.41 -19.37
N ILE A 69 -3.81 3.40 -18.03
CA ILE A 69 -4.88 4.09 -17.30
C ILE A 69 -4.40 5.46 -16.83
N ILE A 70 -3.21 5.53 -16.23
CA ILE A 70 -2.60 6.76 -15.71
C ILE A 70 -1.19 6.93 -16.28
N SER A 71 -0.80 8.18 -16.52
CA SER A 71 0.50 8.52 -17.14
C SER A 71 1.67 8.56 -16.16
N ALA A 72 1.41 8.60 -14.85
CA ALA A 72 2.43 8.63 -13.82
C ALA A 72 1.94 7.92 -12.55
N GLN A 73 2.82 7.16 -11.91
CA GLN A 73 2.51 6.46 -10.66
C GLN A 73 2.26 7.46 -9.51
N LEU A 74 1.14 7.29 -8.82
CA LEU A 74 0.89 7.86 -7.50
C LEU A 74 1.29 6.85 -6.44
N LEU A 75 2.29 7.19 -5.63
CA LEU A 75 2.79 6.34 -4.54
C LEU A 75 2.13 6.78 -3.23
N PRO A 76 1.18 6.00 -2.67
CA PRO A 76 0.52 6.37 -1.42
C PRO A 76 1.45 6.16 -0.22
N ASP A 77 1.24 6.93 0.84
CA ASP A 77 1.81 6.60 2.15
C ASP A 77 1.19 5.30 2.65
N GLU A 78 -0.15 5.19 2.59
CA GLU A 78 -0.89 3.94 2.81
C GLU A 78 -2.06 3.83 1.83
N ALA A 79 -2.31 2.63 1.32
CA ALA A 79 -3.54 2.26 0.64
C ALA A 79 -4.11 1.00 1.32
N ILE A 80 -5.31 1.10 1.86
CA ILE A 80 -5.95 0.04 2.63
C ILE A 80 -7.15 -0.47 1.82
N PHE A 81 -7.04 -1.67 1.27
CA PHE A 81 -8.16 -2.33 0.62
C PHE A 81 -8.98 -3.09 1.67
N VAL A 82 -10.25 -2.75 1.81
CA VAL A 82 -11.18 -3.43 2.72
C VAL A 82 -12.14 -4.29 1.93
N VAL A 83 -12.07 -5.60 2.15
CA VAL A 83 -12.75 -6.61 1.33
C VAL A 83 -14.27 -6.47 1.43
N SER A 84 -14.80 -6.34 2.64
CA SER A 84 -16.24 -6.26 2.90
C SER A 84 -16.93 -5.04 2.27
N LYS A 85 -16.19 -3.96 2.06
CA LYS A 85 -16.67 -2.71 1.44
C LYS A 85 -16.32 -2.61 -0.04
N ASN A 86 -15.50 -3.53 -0.56
CA ASN A 86 -14.88 -3.43 -1.88
C ASN A 86 -14.31 -2.02 -2.16
N THR A 87 -13.71 -1.42 -1.14
CA THR A 87 -13.27 -0.01 -1.14
C THR A 87 -11.79 0.07 -0.78
N VAL A 88 -11.07 0.93 -1.48
CA VAL A 88 -9.67 1.28 -1.19
C VAL A 88 -9.62 2.63 -0.51
N TYR A 89 -9.05 2.66 0.69
CA TYR A 89 -8.83 3.86 1.48
C TYR A 89 -7.37 4.30 1.30
N ILE A 90 -7.18 5.38 0.54
CA ILE A 90 -5.88 6.04 0.41
C ILE A 90 -5.71 6.99 1.59
N VAL A 91 -4.63 6.80 2.34
CA VAL A 91 -4.28 7.67 3.47
C VAL A 91 -2.93 8.32 3.19
N GLU A 92 -2.91 9.65 3.21
CA GLU A 92 -1.68 10.42 3.11
C GLU A 92 -1.37 11.18 4.39
N LYS A 93 -0.17 10.94 4.90
CA LYS A 93 0.30 11.51 6.16
C LYS A 93 0.90 12.88 5.85
N LYS A 94 0.57 13.87 6.69
CA LYS A 94 1.14 15.21 6.63
C LYS A 94 1.48 15.64 8.04
N THR A 95 2.79 15.74 8.29
CA THR A 95 3.37 16.27 9.52
C THR A 95 4.23 17.47 9.14
N GLN A 96 4.18 18.54 9.93
CA GLN A 96 4.99 19.71 9.65
C GLN A 96 5.49 20.35 10.95
N SER A 97 6.75 20.77 10.95
CA SER A 97 7.41 21.40 12.10
C SER A 97 7.95 22.80 11.81
N LYS A 98 7.93 23.25 10.54
CA LYS A 98 8.31 24.61 10.09
C LYS A 98 7.45 25.02 8.90
N GLY A 99 7.21 26.33 8.71
CA GLY A 99 6.46 26.83 7.56
C GLY A 99 7.16 26.51 6.23
N GLY A 100 6.41 26.05 5.22
CA GLY A 100 6.96 25.65 3.92
C GLY A 100 5.97 24.98 2.96
N SER A 101 6.49 24.37 1.89
CA SER A 101 5.82 23.79 0.71
C SER A 101 4.66 22.78 0.97
N VAL A 102 4.45 22.34 2.22
CA VAL A 102 3.34 21.42 2.54
C VAL A 102 1.98 22.12 2.41
N ASP A 103 1.92 23.43 2.64
CA ASP A 103 0.67 24.20 2.60
C ASP A 103 0.01 24.16 1.19
N GLU A 104 0.81 24.27 0.12
CA GLU A 104 0.34 24.16 -1.28
C GLU A 104 -0.12 22.74 -1.64
N LYS A 105 0.50 21.72 -1.02
CA LYS A 105 0.28 20.32 -1.38
C LYS A 105 -1.07 19.76 -0.90
N LEU A 106 -1.68 20.35 0.12
CA LEU A 106 -2.99 19.91 0.62
C LEU A 106 -4.11 20.06 -0.42
N GLN A 107 -3.99 21.05 -1.31
CA GLN A 107 -4.97 21.33 -2.35
C GLN A 107 -4.92 20.30 -3.50
N THR A 108 -3.85 19.51 -3.60
CA THR A 108 -3.68 18.49 -4.65
C THR A 108 -4.50 17.22 -4.44
N CYS A 109 -5.22 17.11 -3.31
CA CYS A 109 -6.02 15.93 -2.97
C CYS A 109 -7.08 15.59 -4.01
N ASP A 110 -7.76 16.58 -4.59
CA ASP A 110 -8.79 16.38 -5.62
C ASP A 110 -8.22 15.65 -6.84
N PHE A 111 -7.11 16.14 -7.37
CA PHE A 111 -6.41 15.48 -8.48
C PHE A 111 -6.02 14.05 -8.11
N LYS A 112 -5.42 13.83 -6.94
CA LYS A 112 -5.02 12.48 -6.50
C LYS A 112 -6.22 11.55 -6.37
N LEU A 113 -7.32 12.00 -5.77
CA LEU A 113 -8.56 11.23 -5.62
C LEU A 113 -9.10 10.81 -6.99
N LYS A 114 -9.17 11.74 -7.95
CA LYS A 114 -9.61 11.45 -9.33
C LYS A 114 -8.72 10.42 -10.01
N GLN A 115 -7.40 10.53 -9.85
CA GLN A 115 -6.47 9.57 -10.43
C GLN A 115 -6.58 8.18 -9.81
N TYR A 116 -6.72 8.08 -8.48
CA TYR A 116 -6.96 6.79 -7.83
C TYR A 116 -8.30 6.19 -8.25
N LYS A 117 -9.39 6.98 -8.31
CA LYS A 117 -10.68 6.51 -8.84
C LYS A 117 -10.55 5.96 -10.25
N LYS A 118 -9.85 6.67 -11.15
CA LYS A 118 -9.56 6.20 -12.50
C LYS A 118 -8.79 4.88 -12.50
N LEU A 119 -7.77 4.76 -11.64
CA LEU A 119 -6.92 3.59 -11.51
C LEU A 119 -7.68 2.35 -11.03
N PHE A 120 -8.61 2.51 -10.09
CA PHE A 120 -9.36 1.40 -9.48
C PHE A 120 -10.70 1.10 -10.16
N SER A 121 -11.20 2.00 -11.01
CA SER A 121 -12.48 1.83 -11.72
C SER A 121 -12.56 0.53 -12.55
N PRO A 122 -11.53 0.10 -13.31
CA PRO A 122 -11.60 -1.17 -14.06
C PRO A 122 -11.62 -2.42 -13.16
N LEU A 123 -11.19 -2.28 -11.90
CA LEU A 123 -11.27 -3.34 -10.90
C LEU A 123 -12.60 -3.35 -10.13
N ASN A 124 -13.53 -2.47 -10.51
CA ASN A 124 -14.81 -2.27 -9.84
C ASN A 124 -14.65 -1.97 -8.34
N LYS A 125 -13.63 -1.19 -7.96
CA LYS A 125 -13.34 -0.82 -6.57
C LYS A 125 -13.62 0.64 -6.32
N GLU A 126 -14.31 0.91 -5.21
CA GLU A 126 -14.51 2.28 -4.73
C GLU A 126 -13.24 2.85 -4.12
N VAL A 127 -13.12 4.18 -4.10
CA VAL A 127 -11.95 4.87 -3.55
C VAL A 127 -12.36 5.99 -2.61
N CYS A 128 -11.81 5.94 -1.39
CA CYS A 128 -11.83 7.02 -0.42
C CYS A 128 -10.42 7.60 -0.26
N TYR A 129 -10.28 8.92 -0.25
CA TYR A 129 -9.00 9.60 0.01
C TYR A 129 -9.08 10.39 1.31
N SER A 130 -8.10 10.19 2.18
CA SER A 130 -8.02 10.85 3.47
C SER A 130 -6.62 11.38 3.76
N TYR A 131 -6.55 12.55 4.37
CA TYR A 131 -5.33 12.99 5.03
C TYR A 131 -5.30 12.53 6.49
N LEU A 132 -4.11 12.15 6.96
CA LEU A 132 -3.78 12.06 8.38
C LEU A 132 -2.89 13.25 8.73
N LEU A 133 -3.48 14.24 9.40
CA LEU A 133 -2.86 15.52 9.70
C LEU A 133 -2.36 15.57 11.14
N ASP A 134 -1.22 16.22 11.34
CA ASP A 134 -0.77 16.64 12.66
C ASP A 134 -1.70 17.74 13.20
N LYS A 135 -2.38 17.45 14.32
CA LYS A 135 -3.32 18.37 14.96
C LYS A 135 -2.67 19.68 15.36
N ASP A 136 -1.46 19.65 15.89
CA ASP A 136 -0.84 20.82 16.52
C ASP A 136 -0.49 21.88 15.46
N TRP A 137 -0.24 21.43 14.24
CA TRP A 137 0.03 22.30 13.10
C TRP A 137 -1.25 22.73 12.38
N PHE A 138 -2.05 21.75 11.94
CA PHE A 138 -3.13 21.98 10.98
C PHE A 138 -4.45 22.44 11.61
N LYS A 139 -4.55 22.46 12.95
CA LYS A 139 -5.68 23.09 13.66
C LYS A 139 -5.62 24.62 13.65
N ASN A 140 -4.51 25.22 13.19
CA ASN A 140 -4.41 26.67 13.07
C ASN A 140 -5.52 27.23 12.14
N PRO A 141 -6.26 28.27 12.55
CA PRO A 141 -7.38 28.84 11.77
C PRO A 141 -7.03 29.20 10.33
N ARG A 142 -5.77 29.49 10.01
CA ARG A 142 -5.32 29.77 8.64
C ARG A 142 -5.57 28.63 7.66
N TYR A 143 -5.75 27.39 8.14
CA TYR A 143 -6.01 26.22 7.30
C TYR A 143 -7.49 25.99 7.05
N LYS A 144 -8.39 26.78 7.65
CA LYS A 144 -9.84 26.58 7.53
C LYS A 144 -10.29 26.42 6.08
N ASP A 145 -9.90 27.34 5.20
CA ASP A 145 -10.34 27.29 3.79
C ASP A 145 -9.78 26.06 3.05
N THR A 146 -8.55 25.65 3.35
CA THR A 146 -7.95 24.44 2.81
C THR A 146 -8.64 23.17 3.32
N LEU A 147 -9.00 23.12 4.61
CA LEU A 147 -9.73 22.00 5.22
C LEU A 147 -11.16 21.91 4.68
N ASP A 148 -11.85 23.05 4.53
CA ASP A 148 -13.18 23.14 3.93
C ASP A 148 -13.13 22.68 2.46
N TYR A 149 -12.09 23.06 1.72
CA TYR A 149 -11.85 22.61 0.36
C TYR A 149 -11.62 21.08 0.27
N ILE A 150 -10.83 20.51 1.17
CA ILE A 150 -10.62 19.04 1.23
C ILE A 150 -11.97 18.31 1.33
N ILE A 151 -12.86 18.79 2.19
CA ILE A 151 -14.20 18.21 2.36
C ILE A 151 -15.04 18.42 1.11
N SER A 152 -15.03 19.62 0.52
CA SER A 152 -15.90 19.96 -0.62
C SER A 152 -15.61 19.14 -1.87
N VAL A 153 -14.36 18.68 -2.06
CA VAL A 153 -13.97 17.79 -3.18
C VAL A 153 -14.16 16.30 -2.87
N GLY A 154 -14.76 15.97 -1.71
CA GLY A 154 -15.04 14.59 -1.30
C GLY A 154 -13.84 13.85 -0.72
N CYS A 155 -12.75 14.55 -0.41
CA CYS A 155 -11.67 14.01 0.42
C CYS A 155 -12.04 14.15 1.91
N LYS A 156 -11.36 13.38 2.76
CA LYS A 156 -11.50 13.46 4.21
C LYS A 156 -10.19 13.88 4.85
N TYR A 157 -10.23 14.29 6.10
CA TYR A 157 -9.04 14.41 6.92
C TYR A 157 -9.35 13.97 8.35
N TYR A 158 -8.30 13.51 9.04
CA TYR A 158 -8.35 13.16 10.45
C TYR A 158 -7.11 13.72 11.13
N PHE A 159 -7.23 14.02 12.41
CA PHE A 159 -6.12 14.50 13.21
C PHE A 159 -5.54 13.38 14.06
N ASN A 160 -4.23 13.14 13.92
CA ASN A 160 -3.40 12.19 14.69
C ASN A 160 -3.76 10.70 14.53
N TYR A 161 -5.04 10.32 14.39
CA TYR A 161 -5.47 8.94 14.16
C TYR A 161 -6.72 8.88 13.25
N ILE A 162 -6.96 7.71 12.64
CA ILE A 162 -8.17 7.41 11.87
C ILE A 162 -8.94 6.29 12.59
N PRO A 163 -10.21 6.49 12.96
CA PRO A 163 -11.04 5.42 13.51
C PRO A 163 -11.18 4.24 12.54
N LEU A 164 -11.14 3.00 13.04
CA LEU A 164 -11.19 1.80 12.19
C LEU A 164 -12.49 1.68 11.40
N ASP A 165 -13.60 2.02 12.04
CA ASP A 165 -14.94 2.06 11.44
C ASP A 165 -15.04 3.12 10.31
N ALA A 166 -14.32 4.24 10.45
CA ALA A 166 -14.28 5.28 9.42
C ALA A 166 -13.61 4.81 8.11
N ILE A 167 -12.75 3.77 8.19
CA ILE A 167 -12.16 3.08 7.05
C ILE A 167 -12.78 1.70 6.80
N GLY A 168 -13.94 1.40 7.39
CA GLY A 168 -14.69 0.18 7.11
C GLY A 168 -14.13 -1.10 7.72
N LEU A 169 -13.15 -1.02 8.61
CA LEU A 169 -12.60 -2.17 9.33
C LEU A 169 -13.51 -2.53 10.53
N PRO A 170 -13.60 -3.82 10.89
CA PRO A 170 -14.44 -4.27 12.00
C PRO A 170 -13.89 -3.81 13.36
N LEU A 171 -14.81 -3.53 14.28
CA LEU A 171 -14.51 -3.30 15.69
C LEU A 171 -14.83 -4.57 16.51
N PRO A 172 -14.05 -4.89 17.56
CA PRO A 172 -14.46 -5.90 18.51
C PRO A 172 -15.78 -5.49 19.16
N LYS A 173 -16.70 -6.44 19.36
CA LYS A 173 -17.92 -6.19 20.12
C LYS A 173 -17.52 -5.71 21.52
N GLN A 174 -18.02 -4.55 21.93
CA GLN A 174 -17.89 -4.15 23.32
C GLN A 174 -18.76 -5.10 24.15
N GLU A 175 -18.16 -5.78 25.13
CA GLU A 175 -18.94 -6.52 26.12
C GLU A 175 -19.80 -5.48 26.86
N GLU A 176 -21.13 -5.58 26.70
CA GLU A 176 -22.07 -4.82 27.51
C GLU A 176 -21.81 -5.22 28.98
N LYS A 177 -21.30 -4.28 29.77
CA LYS A 177 -21.08 -4.45 31.21
C LYS A 177 -22.36 -4.15 31.98
#